data_AF-A0A662WCW8-F1
#
_entry.id   AF-A0A662WCW8-F1
#
_cell.length_a   1.000
_cell.length_b   1.000
_cell.length_c   1.000
_cell.angle_alpha   90.00
_cell.angle_beta   90.00
_cell.angle_gamma   90.00
#
_symmetry.space_group_name_H-M   'P 1'
#
loop_
_entity.id
_entity.type
_entity.pdbx_description
1 polymer ?
#
loop_
_entity_poly.entity_id
_entity_poly.type
_entity_poly.pdbx_seq_one_letter_code
_entity_poly.pdbx_strand_id
1 'polypeptide(L)'
;MLLLIVELLGVIVFLLIILTYFLVRGYTIPLVERLKLTFGRDRKRFVRELAEKQLKEPPYGRVAAVLSIFAILLILTLTHKLFFAVVTSDSMVPTFKRGDMFLAQAIYIDPKPGDIIMFKRPDVYLPISHRVLRVEDGRIYTGGDASGPDPWFVTKRDIIAQAIMIGGKPVVVKDFGRYFILDARELRSIGPYGQEYLFYKNLVNAFKNYAMAVIIICISLYVYLELGRK
;
A
#
# COMPACT_ATOMS: atom_id res chain seq x y z
N MET A 1 -13.56 15.28 3.61
CA MET A 1 -12.37 15.57 2.77
C MET A 1 -11.38 16.46 3.52
N LEU A 2 -11.77 17.62 4.05
CA LEU A 2 -10.90 18.52 4.80
C LEU A 2 -10.26 17.87 6.05
N LEU A 3 -11.05 17.16 6.86
CA LEU A 3 -10.56 16.47 8.06
C LEU A 3 -9.47 15.43 7.73
N LEU A 4 -9.69 14.64 6.66
CA LEU A 4 -8.76 13.62 6.20
C LEU A 4 -7.45 14.23 5.66
N ILE A 5 -7.54 15.41 5.04
CA ILE A 5 -6.37 16.19 4.58
C ILE A 5 -5.57 16.72 5.78
N VAL A 6 -6.25 17.21 6.81
CA VAL A 6 -5.61 17.71 8.04
C VAL A 6 -4.91 16.58 8.79
N GLU A 7 -5.56 15.43 8.93
CA GLU A 7 -4.95 14.23 9.53
C GLU A 7 -3.73 13.75 8.74
N LEU A 8 -3.82 13.71 7.40
CA LEU A 8 -2.71 13.36 6.52
C LEU A 8 -1.53 14.32 6.70
N LEU A 9 -1.80 15.63 6.70
CA LEU A 9 -0.78 16.66 6.91
C LEU A 9 -0.12 16.52 8.28
N GLY A 10 -0.90 16.28 9.33
CA GLY A 10 -0.39 16.07 10.68
C GLY A 10 0.60 14.91 10.75
N VAL A 11 0.28 13.80 10.07
CA VAL A 11 1.16 12.62 10.02
C VAL A 11 2.42 12.88 9.22
N ILE A 12 2.31 13.54 8.07
CA ILE A 12 3.48 13.91 7.24
C ILE A 12 4.42 14.81 8.05
N VAL A 13 3.88 15.83 8.71
CA VAL A 13 4.67 16.74 9.55
C VAL A 13 5.31 15.99 10.71
N PHE A 14 4.58 15.10 11.39
CA PHE A 14 5.13 14.27 12.47
C PHE A 14 6.29 13.37 11.99
N LEU A 15 6.12 12.71 10.85
CA LEU A 15 7.15 11.86 10.25
C LEU A 15 8.37 12.68 9.79
N LEU A 16 8.15 13.88 9.24
CA LEU A 16 9.23 14.80 8.88
C LEU A 16 10.00 15.29 10.12
N ILE A 17 9.31 15.61 11.23
CA ILE A 17 9.95 16.00 12.48
C ILE A 17 10.82 14.85 13.01
N ILE A 18 10.28 13.63 13.02
CA ILE A 18 11.04 12.45 13.47
C ILE A 18 12.23 12.17 12.55
N LEU A 19 12.04 12.23 11.23
CA LEU A 19 13.10 12.03 10.26
C LEU A 19 14.20 13.09 10.42
N THR A 20 13.81 14.36 10.56
CA THR A 20 14.76 15.47 10.76
C THR A 20 15.50 15.30 12.08
N TYR A 21 14.82 14.92 13.15
CA TYR A 21 15.46 14.61 14.44
C TYR A 21 16.54 13.54 14.28
N PHE A 22 16.26 12.45 13.56
CA PHE A 22 17.23 11.39 13.34
C PHE A 22 18.34 11.74 12.35
N LEU A 23 18.06 12.56 11.33
CA LEU A 23 19.09 13.10 10.45
C LEU A 23 20.06 14.00 11.23
N VAL A 24 19.55 14.85 12.11
CA VAL A 24 20.37 15.74 12.94
C VAL A 24 21.15 14.96 14.01
N ARG A 25 20.55 13.92 14.61
CA ARG A 25 21.17 13.12 15.69
C ARG A 25 22.04 11.95 15.22
N GLY A 26 21.79 11.40 14.02
CA GLY A 26 22.30 10.10 13.59
C GLY A 26 23.09 10.06 12.28
N TYR A 27 23.22 11.18 11.55
CA TYR A 27 23.95 11.23 10.27
C TYR A 27 25.34 11.86 10.38
N THR A 28 26.03 11.66 11.50
CA THR A 28 27.48 11.95 11.61
C THR A 28 28.31 10.80 11.04
N ILE A 29 28.09 10.42 9.78
CA ILE A 29 29.18 9.87 8.96
C ILE A 29 29.51 10.99 7.98
N PRO A 30 30.46 11.87 8.33
CA PRO A 30 30.87 12.96 7.45
C PRO A 30 31.25 12.38 6.09
N LEU A 31 30.97 13.11 5.01
CA LEU A 31 31.34 12.74 3.64
C LEU A 31 32.83 12.33 3.51
N VAL A 32 33.65 12.87 4.40
CA VAL A 32 35.08 12.58 4.62
C VAL A 32 35.35 11.11 4.99
N GLU A 33 34.52 10.48 5.84
CA GLU A 33 34.68 9.07 6.23
C GLU A 33 34.31 8.10 5.10
N ARG A 34 33.31 8.45 4.26
CA ARG A 34 32.98 7.71 3.02
C ARG A 34 34.09 7.77 1.97
N LEU A 35 34.73 8.93 1.82
CA LEU A 35 35.88 9.08 0.93
C LEU A 35 37.08 8.26 1.41
N LYS A 36 37.33 8.22 2.74
CA LYS A 36 38.36 7.36 3.34
C LYS A 36 38.12 5.86 3.15
N LEU A 37 36.87 5.39 3.17
CA LEU A 37 36.50 4.00 2.87
C LEU A 37 36.82 3.57 1.43
N THR A 38 36.76 4.53 0.50
CA THR A 38 36.97 4.26 -0.93
C THR A 38 38.44 4.31 -1.33
N PHE A 39 39.26 5.13 -0.65
CA PHE A 39 40.66 5.39 -1.02
C PHE A 39 41.72 4.94 0.01
N GLY A 40 41.34 4.45 1.21
CA GLY A 40 42.28 4.16 2.30
C GLY A 40 42.94 2.76 2.25
N ARG A 41 44.27 2.69 2.42
CA ARG A 41 45.05 1.44 2.55
C ARG A 41 44.67 0.58 3.77
N ASP A 42 44.11 1.17 4.82
CA ASP A 42 43.78 0.51 6.10
C ASP A 42 42.29 0.15 6.29
N ARG A 43 41.64 -0.31 5.20
CA ARG A 43 40.20 -0.62 5.19
C ARG A 43 39.77 -1.57 6.32
N LYS A 44 40.57 -2.58 6.66
CA LYS A 44 40.23 -3.57 7.70
C LYS A 44 40.18 -2.97 9.11
N ARG A 45 41.13 -2.10 9.48
CA ARG A 45 41.19 -1.48 10.82
C ARG A 45 40.06 -0.47 10.99
N PHE A 46 39.82 0.34 9.97
CA PHE A 46 38.74 1.32 9.96
C PHE A 46 37.35 0.68 9.99
N VAL A 47 37.12 -0.41 9.23
CA VAL A 47 35.85 -1.17 9.30
C VAL A 47 35.62 -1.76 10.69
N ARG A 48 36.69 -2.21 11.37
CA ARG A 48 36.60 -2.74 12.73
C ARG A 48 36.26 -1.65 13.76
N GLU A 49 36.89 -0.49 13.64
CA GLU A 49 36.58 0.70 14.46
C GLU A 49 35.16 1.21 14.21
N LEU A 50 34.69 1.24 12.95
CA LEU A 50 33.31 1.57 12.63
C LEU A 50 32.33 0.57 13.23
N ALA A 51 32.61 -0.74 13.12
CA ALA A 51 31.76 -1.78 13.69
C ALA A 51 31.67 -1.67 15.21
N GLU A 52 32.79 -1.40 15.90
CA GLU A 52 32.82 -1.18 17.35
C GLU A 52 32.09 0.11 17.77
N LYS A 53 32.20 1.18 16.97
CA LYS A 53 31.49 2.45 17.22
C LYS A 53 29.99 2.29 16.97
N GLN A 54 29.61 1.55 15.93
CA GLN A 54 28.23 1.26 15.56
C GLN A 54 27.55 0.26 16.52
N LEU A 55 28.32 -0.54 17.25
CA LEU A 55 27.84 -1.34 18.40
C LEU A 55 27.59 -0.49 19.65
N LYS A 56 28.21 0.70 19.77
CA LYS A 56 28.10 1.60 20.93
C LYS A 56 27.11 2.75 20.72
N GLU A 57 26.88 3.17 19.48
CA GLU A 57 25.94 4.24 19.15
C GLU A 57 24.52 3.69 18.89
N PRO A 58 23.46 4.38 19.33
CA PRO A 58 22.09 3.96 19.05
C PRO A 58 21.84 3.88 17.53
N PRO A 59 20.98 2.97 17.06
CA PRO A 59 20.80 2.68 15.63
C PRO A 59 19.95 3.74 14.89
N TYR A 60 20.22 5.03 15.12
CA TYR A 60 19.46 6.16 14.59
C TYR A 60 19.26 6.10 13.08
N GLY A 61 20.30 5.73 12.31
CA GLY A 61 20.21 5.60 10.86
C GLY A 61 19.24 4.49 10.42
N ARG A 62 19.23 3.34 11.11
CA ARG A 62 18.28 2.25 10.84
C ARG A 62 16.85 2.68 11.16
N VAL A 63 16.64 3.30 12.32
CA VAL A 63 15.32 3.79 12.74
C VAL A 63 14.79 4.83 11.75
N ALA A 64 15.63 5.79 11.34
CA ALA A 64 15.28 6.79 10.32
C ALA A 64 14.88 6.15 8.98
N ALA A 65 15.63 5.16 8.52
CA ALA A 65 15.34 4.46 7.27
C ALA A 65 14.00 3.70 7.34
N VAL A 66 13.75 2.95 8.42
CA VAL A 66 12.50 2.22 8.62
C VAL A 66 11.30 3.18 8.66
N LEU A 67 11.41 4.27 9.41
CA LEU A 67 10.35 5.28 9.50
C LEU A 67 10.11 6.00 8.17
N SER A 68 11.18 6.24 7.39
CA SER A 68 11.05 6.82 6.04
C SER A 68 10.29 5.90 5.09
N ILE A 69 10.63 4.61 5.08
CA ILE A 69 9.94 3.62 4.25
C ILE A 69 8.47 3.51 4.66
N PHE A 70 8.21 3.44 5.97
CA PHE A 70 6.86 3.40 6.51
C PHE A 70 6.06 4.65 6.13
N ALA A 71 6.66 5.84 6.26
CA ALA A 71 6.06 7.11 5.85
C ALA A 71 5.64 7.11 4.38
N ILE A 72 6.54 6.66 3.50
CA ILE A 72 6.27 6.57 2.05
C ILE A 72 5.09 5.61 1.79
N LEU A 73 5.10 4.42 2.40
CA LEU A 73 4.01 3.45 2.24
C LEU A 73 2.67 4.00 2.74
N LEU A 74 2.68 4.72 3.87
CA LEU A 74 1.49 5.33 4.44
C LEU A 74 0.93 6.42 3.51
N ILE A 75 1.79 7.29 2.97
CA ILE A 75 1.39 8.32 2.00
C ILE A 75 0.79 7.68 0.74
N LEU A 76 1.44 6.65 0.19
CA LEU A 76 0.94 5.93 -1.00
C LEU A 76 -0.43 5.31 -0.76
N THR A 77 -0.67 4.78 0.44
CA THR A 77 -1.95 4.16 0.81
C THR A 77 -3.04 5.21 1.00
N LEU A 78 -2.77 6.28 1.76
CA LEU A 78 -3.73 7.34 2.04
C LEU A 78 -4.12 8.13 0.79
N THR A 79 -3.18 8.32 -0.14
CA THR A 79 -3.44 8.99 -1.43
C THR A 79 -4.06 8.06 -2.49
N HIS A 80 -4.41 6.82 -2.12
CA HIS A 80 -4.95 5.80 -3.03
C HIS A 80 -4.06 5.56 -4.26
N LYS A 81 -2.75 5.72 -4.10
CA LYS A 81 -1.75 5.38 -5.12
C LYS A 81 -1.39 3.91 -5.10
N LEU A 82 -1.53 3.27 -3.95
CA LEU A 82 -1.37 1.83 -3.75
C LEU A 82 -2.47 1.37 -2.78
N PHE A 83 -3.39 0.51 -3.23
CA PHE A 83 -4.53 0.12 -2.41
C PHE A 83 -5.06 -1.25 -2.82
N PHE A 84 -5.79 -1.91 -1.91
CA PHE A 84 -6.53 -3.11 -2.25
C PHE A 84 -7.94 -2.78 -2.73
N ALA A 85 -8.31 -3.31 -3.89
CA ALA A 85 -9.66 -3.23 -4.43
C ALA A 85 -10.43 -4.53 -4.16
N VAL A 86 -11.68 -4.40 -3.72
CA VAL A 86 -12.57 -5.54 -3.42
C VAL A 86 -13.31 -5.96 -4.69
N VAL A 87 -13.31 -7.27 -4.97
CA VAL A 87 -13.97 -7.85 -6.14
C VAL A 87 -15.42 -8.17 -5.80
N THR A 88 -16.35 -7.55 -6.51
CA THR A 88 -17.79 -7.64 -6.20
C THR A 88 -18.58 -8.53 -7.17
N SER A 89 -17.97 -9.00 -8.25
CA SER A 89 -18.62 -9.82 -9.30
C SER A 89 -17.73 -10.95 -9.78
N ASP A 90 -18.32 -11.88 -10.53
CA ASP A 90 -17.64 -13.06 -11.06
C ASP A 90 -17.15 -12.90 -12.52
N SER A 91 -17.14 -11.68 -13.08
CA SER A 91 -16.72 -11.45 -14.48
C SER A 91 -15.26 -11.82 -14.76
N MET A 92 -14.44 -11.87 -13.71
CA MET A 92 -13.00 -12.14 -13.76
C MET A 92 -12.62 -13.55 -13.28
N VAL A 93 -13.58 -14.46 -13.11
CA VAL A 93 -13.30 -15.87 -12.79
C VAL A 93 -12.55 -16.51 -13.99
N PRO A 94 -11.48 -17.31 -13.77
CA PRO A 94 -10.97 -17.82 -12.48
C PRO A 94 -9.94 -16.94 -11.78
N THR A 95 -9.50 -15.84 -12.40
CA THR A 95 -8.44 -14.98 -11.85
C THR A 95 -8.86 -14.33 -10.53
N PHE A 96 -10.02 -13.69 -10.52
CA PHE A 96 -10.65 -13.13 -9.33
C PHE A 96 -12.01 -13.75 -9.09
N LYS A 97 -12.29 -14.09 -7.84
CA LYS A 97 -13.62 -14.49 -7.38
C LYS A 97 -14.27 -13.34 -6.62
N ARG A 98 -15.60 -13.27 -6.61
CA ARG A 98 -16.32 -12.37 -5.69
C ARG A 98 -15.83 -12.59 -4.26
N GLY A 99 -15.50 -11.50 -3.58
CA GLY A 99 -14.94 -11.53 -2.23
C GLY A 99 -13.42 -11.59 -2.18
N ASP A 100 -12.71 -11.68 -3.30
CA ASP A 100 -11.26 -11.46 -3.34
C ASP A 100 -10.93 -9.97 -3.16
N MET A 101 -9.69 -9.69 -2.74
CA MET A 101 -9.08 -8.37 -2.82
C MET A 101 -7.82 -8.45 -3.66
N PHE A 102 -7.62 -7.54 -4.61
CA PHE A 102 -6.38 -7.48 -5.39
C PHE A 102 -5.66 -6.16 -5.15
N LEU A 103 -4.33 -6.21 -5.18
CA LEU A 103 -3.49 -5.03 -5.00
C LEU A 103 -3.46 -4.22 -6.31
N ALA A 104 -3.88 -2.97 -6.25
CA ALA A 104 -3.95 -2.03 -7.35
C ALA A 104 -3.02 -0.83 -7.11
N GLN A 105 -2.49 -0.27 -8.19
CA GLN A 105 -1.64 0.93 -8.15
C GLN A 105 -2.06 1.97 -9.19
N ALA A 106 -1.93 3.24 -8.81
CA ALA A 106 -2.21 4.43 -9.63
C ALA A 106 -0.97 5.35 -9.73
N ILE A 107 0.23 4.76 -9.57
CA ILE A 107 1.52 5.45 -9.63
C ILE A 107 1.95 5.59 -11.09
N TYR A 108 1.90 4.49 -11.85
CA TYR A 108 2.28 4.44 -13.25
C TYR A 108 1.29 3.57 -14.03
N ILE A 109 0.54 4.17 -14.93
CA ILE A 109 -0.48 3.48 -15.73
C ILE A 109 0.04 3.38 -17.17
N ASP A 110 0.39 2.18 -17.60
CA ASP A 110 0.80 1.86 -18.96
C ASP A 110 0.24 0.48 -19.33
N PRO A 111 -1.05 0.41 -19.69
CA PRO A 111 -1.76 -0.84 -19.88
C PRO A 111 -1.20 -1.60 -21.10
N LYS A 112 -0.88 -2.88 -20.89
CA LYS A 112 -0.42 -3.79 -21.94
C LYS A 112 -1.34 -5.02 -22.01
N PRO A 113 -1.40 -5.71 -23.16
CA PRO A 113 -2.14 -6.96 -23.26
C PRO A 113 -1.78 -7.92 -22.12
N GLY A 114 -2.79 -8.46 -21.44
CA GLY A 114 -2.66 -9.33 -20.27
C GLY A 114 -2.75 -8.64 -18.91
N ASP A 115 -2.52 -7.32 -18.84
CA ASP A 115 -2.69 -6.54 -17.60
C ASP A 115 -4.16 -6.49 -17.18
N ILE A 116 -4.40 -6.25 -15.89
CA ILE A 116 -5.76 -6.01 -15.38
C ILE A 116 -5.85 -4.57 -14.94
N ILE A 117 -6.81 -3.83 -15.50
CA ILE A 117 -7.02 -2.42 -15.22
C ILE A 117 -8.37 -2.17 -14.58
N MET A 118 -8.40 -1.20 -13.69
CA MET A 118 -9.59 -0.68 -13.02
C MET A 118 -9.92 0.67 -13.63
N PHE A 119 -11.11 0.81 -14.22
CA PHE A 119 -11.55 2.02 -14.91
C PHE A 119 -12.96 2.44 -14.50
N LYS A 120 -13.25 3.72 -14.67
CA LYS A 120 -14.58 4.30 -14.42
C LYS A 120 -15.34 4.40 -15.74
N ARG A 121 -16.65 4.22 -15.65
CA ARG A 121 -17.56 4.50 -16.75
C ARG A 121 -18.71 5.40 -16.29
N PRO A 122 -19.24 6.28 -17.15
CA PRO A 122 -20.35 7.16 -16.77
C PRO A 122 -21.64 6.41 -16.43
N ASP A 123 -21.87 5.24 -17.04
CA ASP A 123 -23.09 4.44 -16.92
C ASP A 123 -23.06 3.45 -15.74
N VAL A 124 -21.92 3.28 -15.06
CA VAL A 124 -21.79 2.33 -13.95
C VAL A 124 -21.27 3.03 -12.71
N TYR A 125 -22.00 2.88 -11.60
CA TYR A 125 -21.66 3.54 -10.34
C TYR A 125 -20.33 3.06 -9.76
N LEU A 126 -20.05 1.76 -9.86
CA LEU A 126 -18.80 1.16 -9.38
C LEU A 126 -17.78 1.04 -10.51
N PRO A 127 -16.49 1.26 -10.23
CA PRO A 127 -15.43 0.99 -11.19
C PRO A 127 -15.40 -0.48 -11.61
N ILE A 128 -15.03 -0.72 -12.86
CA ILE A 128 -14.93 -2.06 -13.46
C ILE A 128 -13.47 -2.45 -13.52
N SER A 129 -13.16 -3.72 -13.23
CA SER A 129 -11.80 -4.26 -13.31
C SER A 129 -11.76 -5.42 -14.30
N HIS A 130 -11.16 -5.21 -15.47
CA HIS A 130 -11.09 -6.19 -16.56
C HIS A 130 -9.68 -6.32 -17.13
N ARG A 131 -9.43 -7.43 -17.84
CA ARG A 131 -8.16 -7.69 -18.50
C ARG A 131 -8.05 -6.92 -19.80
N VAL A 132 -6.89 -6.34 -20.05
CA VAL A 132 -6.54 -5.71 -21.32
C VAL A 132 -6.31 -6.81 -22.35
N LEU A 133 -7.09 -6.81 -23.42
CA LEU A 133 -6.98 -7.77 -24.52
C LEU A 133 -6.03 -7.23 -25.59
N ARG A 134 -6.17 -5.95 -25.95
CA ARG A 134 -5.32 -5.27 -26.94
C ARG A 134 -5.33 -3.75 -26.74
N VAL A 135 -4.30 -3.09 -27.25
CA VAL A 135 -4.15 -1.63 -27.24
C VAL A 135 -3.78 -1.19 -28.65
N GLU A 136 -4.60 -0.33 -29.25
CA GLU A 136 -4.44 0.18 -30.62
C GLU A 136 -4.84 1.65 -30.68
N ASP A 137 -3.99 2.51 -31.24
CA ASP A 137 -4.27 3.94 -31.46
C ASP A 137 -4.81 4.68 -30.22
N GLY A 138 -4.28 4.33 -29.03
CA GLY A 138 -4.70 4.89 -27.75
C GLY A 138 -6.05 4.38 -27.22
N ARG A 139 -6.68 3.43 -27.92
CA ARG A 139 -7.87 2.68 -27.48
C ARG A 139 -7.44 1.38 -26.82
N ILE A 140 -8.02 1.11 -25.68
CA ILE A 140 -7.72 -0.06 -24.86
C ILE A 140 -8.98 -0.91 -24.83
N TYR A 141 -8.87 -2.14 -25.34
CA TYR A 141 -9.96 -3.09 -25.38
C TYR A 141 -9.82 -4.03 -24.21
N THR A 142 -10.88 -4.14 -23.41
CA THR A 142 -10.90 -4.92 -22.19
C THR A 142 -11.89 -6.08 -22.29
N GLY A 143 -11.78 -7.04 -21.38
CA GLY A 143 -12.76 -8.10 -21.21
C GLY A 143 -12.61 -8.78 -19.86
N GLY A 144 -13.71 -9.28 -19.35
CA GLY A 144 -13.68 -10.18 -18.18
C GLY A 144 -13.18 -11.55 -18.60
N ASP A 145 -12.44 -12.22 -17.72
CA ASP A 145 -11.94 -13.57 -17.98
C ASP A 145 -13.08 -14.59 -18.18
N ALA A 146 -14.22 -14.38 -17.54
CA ALA A 146 -15.43 -15.19 -17.71
C ALA A 146 -16.47 -14.56 -18.65
N SER A 147 -16.62 -13.24 -18.61
CA SER A 147 -17.66 -12.55 -19.41
C SER A 147 -17.26 -12.32 -20.87
N GLY A 148 -15.98 -12.44 -21.21
CA GLY A 148 -15.46 -12.18 -22.54
C GLY A 148 -15.23 -10.69 -22.83
N PRO A 149 -14.97 -10.35 -24.12
CA PRO A 149 -14.65 -9.00 -24.54
C PRO A 149 -15.78 -8.00 -24.27
N ASP A 150 -15.41 -6.82 -23.78
CA ASP A 150 -16.33 -5.70 -23.64
C ASP A 150 -16.68 -5.12 -25.04
N PRO A 151 -17.94 -4.73 -25.29
CA PRO A 151 -18.36 -4.13 -26.56
C PRO A 151 -17.88 -2.68 -26.75
N TRP A 152 -17.10 -2.13 -25.80
CA TRP A 152 -16.57 -0.78 -25.83
C TRP A 152 -15.04 -0.79 -25.67
N PHE A 153 -14.40 0.33 -26.01
CA PHE A 153 -13.02 0.60 -25.64
C PHE A 153 -12.97 1.60 -24.48
N VAL A 154 -11.85 1.60 -23.76
CA VAL A 154 -11.52 2.61 -22.75
C VAL A 154 -10.28 3.38 -23.20
N THR A 155 -10.11 4.58 -22.66
CA THR A 155 -8.91 5.38 -22.87
C THR A 155 -8.08 5.44 -21.60
N LYS A 156 -6.83 5.89 -21.72
CA LYS A 156 -5.93 6.07 -20.57
C LYS A 156 -6.50 7.01 -19.50
N ARG A 157 -7.44 7.91 -19.86
CA ARG A 157 -8.08 8.86 -18.95
C ARG A 157 -9.15 8.21 -18.07
N ASP A 158 -9.72 7.08 -18.52
CA ASP A 158 -10.77 6.37 -17.80
C ASP A 158 -10.20 5.43 -16.73
N ILE A 159 -8.91 5.10 -16.85
CA ILE A 159 -8.20 4.20 -15.94
C ILE A 159 -7.88 4.91 -14.63
N ILE A 160 -8.29 4.28 -13.54
CA ILE A 160 -8.04 4.72 -12.17
C ILE A 160 -6.78 4.06 -11.63
N ALA A 161 -6.61 2.76 -11.90
CA ALA A 161 -5.52 1.96 -11.38
C ALA A 161 -5.28 0.71 -12.23
N GLN A 162 -4.13 0.10 -12.04
CA GLN A 162 -3.75 -1.19 -12.64
C GLN A 162 -3.40 -2.17 -11.53
N ALA A 163 -3.80 -3.44 -11.69
CA ALA A 163 -3.44 -4.50 -10.76
C ALA A 163 -1.93 -4.75 -10.79
N ILE A 164 -1.33 -4.97 -9.62
CA ILE A 164 0.09 -5.33 -9.53
C ILE A 164 0.25 -6.80 -9.92
N MET A 165 1.09 -7.04 -10.93
CA MET A 165 1.37 -8.35 -11.49
C MET A 165 2.77 -8.82 -11.05
N ILE A 166 2.87 -10.02 -10.48
CA ILE A 166 4.13 -10.70 -10.13
C ILE A 166 4.15 -12.05 -10.85
N GLY A 167 5.15 -12.27 -11.72
CA GLY A 167 5.24 -13.50 -12.50
C GLY A 167 4.02 -13.75 -13.40
N GLY A 168 3.41 -12.69 -13.94
CA GLY A 168 2.22 -12.76 -14.79
C GLY A 168 0.91 -13.00 -14.04
N LYS A 169 0.92 -13.04 -12.70
CA LYS A 169 -0.28 -13.22 -11.86
C LYS A 169 -0.53 -11.99 -11.00
N PRO A 170 -1.79 -11.57 -10.81
CA PRO A 170 -2.09 -10.47 -9.91
C PRO A 170 -1.83 -10.86 -8.45
N VAL A 171 -1.45 -9.88 -7.63
CA VAL A 171 -1.35 -10.05 -6.18
C VAL A 171 -2.76 -10.01 -5.58
N VAL A 172 -3.21 -11.13 -5.01
CA VAL A 172 -4.58 -11.31 -4.52
C VAL A 172 -4.58 -11.86 -3.10
N VAL A 173 -5.41 -11.26 -2.24
CA VAL A 173 -5.82 -11.79 -0.95
C VAL A 173 -7.19 -12.44 -1.13
N LYS A 174 -7.25 -13.76 -0.99
CA LYS A 174 -8.46 -14.55 -1.25
C LYS A 174 -9.47 -14.39 -0.11
N ASP A 175 -10.75 -14.31 -0.47
CA ASP A 175 -11.94 -14.30 0.42
C ASP A 175 -12.04 -13.18 1.48
N PHE A 176 -11.01 -12.37 1.68
CA PHE A 176 -10.99 -11.31 2.68
C PHE A 176 -11.88 -10.11 2.32
N GLY A 177 -12.14 -9.91 1.04
CA GLY A 177 -13.05 -8.89 0.52
C GLY A 177 -14.50 -9.08 0.95
N ARG A 178 -14.91 -10.30 1.31
CA ARG A 178 -16.29 -10.62 1.74
C ARG A 178 -16.73 -9.78 2.95
N TYR A 179 -15.81 -9.47 3.87
CA TYR A 179 -16.10 -8.62 5.03
C TYR A 179 -16.41 -7.16 4.69
N PHE A 180 -16.08 -6.72 3.47
CA PHE A 180 -16.30 -5.35 3.00
C PHE A 180 -17.49 -5.23 2.04
N ILE A 181 -18.02 -6.35 1.53
CA ILE A 181 -19.20 -6.37 0.65
C ILE A 181 -20.45 -6.40 1.52
N LEU A 182 -21.36 -5.44 1.30
CA LEU A 182 -22.70 -5.46 1.92
C LEU A 182 -23.64 -6.20 0.96
N ASP A 183 -23.88 -7.49 1.20
CA ASP A 183 -24.85 -8.26 0.42
C ASP A 183 -26.19 -8.40 1.17
N ALA A 184 -27.24 -7.78 0.64
CA ALA A 184 -28.59 -7.89 1.14
C ALA A 184 -29.17 -9.32 1.05
N ARG A 185 -28.61 -10.19 0.19
CA ARG A 185 -29.02 -11.59 0.08
C ARG A 185 -28.42 -12.45 1.19
N GLU A 186 -27.18 -12.19 1.60
CA GLU A 186 -26.57 -12.84 2.77
C GLU A 186 -27.31 -12.42 4.05
N LEU A 187 -27.77 -11.17 4.15
CA LEU A 187 -28.59 -10.69 5.28
C LEU A 187 -29.94 -11.42 5.46
N ARG A 188 -30.46 -12.10 4.43
CA ARG A 188 -31.75 -12.83 4.51
C ARG A 188 -31.65 -14.27 5.00
N SER A 189 -30.46 -14.89 4.94
CA SER A 189 -30.25 -16.30 5.33
C SER A 189 -29.59 -16.48 6.70
N ILE A 190 -29.36 -15.39 7.44
CA ILE A 190 -28.53 -15.43 8.63
C ILE A 190 -29.39 -15.60 9.89
N GLY A 191 -29.39 -16.83 10.43
CA GLY A 191 -29.66 -17.12 11.84
C GLY A 191 -28.56 -16.52 12.75
N PRO A 192 -28.12 -17.17 13.84
CA PRO A 192 -27.26 -16.57 14.89
C PRO A 192 -25.93 -15.91 14.45
N TYR A 193 -25.49 -16.07 13.19
CA TYR A 193 -24.29 -15.45 12.59
C TYR A 193 -24.41 -13.93 12.32
N GLY A 194 -25.59 -13.32 12.51
CA GLY A 194 -25.80 -11.89 12.23
C GLY A 194 -25.10 -10.99 13.25
N GLN A 195 -25.02 -11.47 14.48
CA GLN A 195 -24.28 -10.82 15.57
C GLN A 195 -22.77 -10.85 15.31
N GLU A 196 -22.24 -11.98 14.81
CA GLU A 196 -20.82 -12.09 14.47
C GLU A 196 -20.44 -11.16 13.33
N TYR A 197 -21.24 -11.10 12.26
CA TYR A 197 -21.00 -10.17 11.16
C TYR A 197 -21.03 -8.70 11.62
N LEU A 198 -22.02 -8.31 12.42
CA LEU A 198 -22.11 -6.97 12.99
C LEU A 198 -20.92 -6.66 13.90
N PHE A 199 -20.46 -7.64 14.69
CA PHE A 199 -19.25 -7.51 15.48
C PHE A 199 -18.03 -7.23 14.60
N TYR A 200 -17.79 -8.01 13.54
CA TYR A 200 -16.68 -7.77 12.61
C TYR A 200 -16.79 -6.44 11.90
N LYS A 201 -17.99 -6.04 11.47
CA LYS A 201 -18.23 -4.73 10.86
C LYS A 201 -17.91 -3.59 11.83
N ASN A 202 -18.36 -3.71 13.08
CA ASN A 202 -18.09 -2.72 14.12
C ASN A 202 -16.61 -2.69 14.48
N LEU A 203 -15.94 -3.85 14.52
CA LEU A 203 -14.50 -3.96 14.73
C LEU A 203 -13.73 -3.27 13.60
N VAL A 204 -14.05 -3.56 12.34
CA VAL A 204 -13.44 -2.90 11.17
C VAL A 204 -13.70 -1.39 11.19
N ASN A 205 -14.91 -0.96 11.56
CA ASN A 205 -15.22 0.46 11.68
C ASN A 205 -14.49 1.14 12.83
N ALA A 206 -14.34 0.47 13.98
CA ALA A 206 -13.52 0.96 15.08
C ALA A 206 -12.05 1.08 14.65
N PHE A 207 -11.52 0.05 13.99
CA PHE A 207 -10.18 0.12 13.40
C PHE A 207 -10.05 1.27 12.41
N LYS A 208 -11.04 1.51 11.54
CA LYS A 208 -11.01 2.66 10.62
C LYS A 208 -11.00 3.99 11.35
N ASN A 209 -11.81 4.15 12.40
CA ASN A 209 -11.92 5.38 13.17
C ASN A 209 -10.67 5.66 14.04
N TYR A 210 -10.04 4.61 14.55
CA TYR A 210 -8.87 4.69 15.43
C TYR A 210 -7.54 4.34 14.74
N ALA A 211 -7.55 4.04 13.43
CA ALA A 211 -6.37 3.59 12.68
C ALA A 211 -5.18 4.53 12.90
N MET A 212 -5.45 5.84 12.87
CA MET A 212 -4.41 6.84 13.03
C MET A 212 -3.78 6.84 14.42
N ALA A 213 -4.61 6.74 15.46
CA ALA A 213 -4.14 6.66 16.84
C ALA A 213 -3.28 5.39 17.04
N VAL A 214 -3.74 4.25 16.50
CA VAL A 214 -2.99 2.98 16.56
C VAL A 214 -1.63 3.12 15.86
N ILE A 215 -1.58 3.72 14.66
CA ILE A 215 -0.32 3.96 13.94
C ILE A 215 0.65 4.81 14.76
N ILE A 216 0.18 5.91 15.36
CA ILE A 216 1.02 6.80 16.19
C ILE A 216 1.57 6.05 17.41
N ILE A 217 0.73 5.26 18.09
CA ILE A 217 1.14 4.44 19.24
C ILE A 217 2.20 3.42 18.81
N CYS A 218 2.00 2.71 17.69
CA CYS A 218 2.95 1.74 17.17
C CYS A 218 4.30 2.37 16.80
N ILE A 219 4.29 3.53 16.12
CA ILE A 219 5.54 4.27 15.80
C ILE A 219 6.25 4.69 17.09
N SER A 220 5.51 5.23 18.05
CA SER A 220 6.08 5.69 19.33
C SER A 220 6.70 4.54 20.11
N LEU A 221 6.02 3.39 20.17
CA LEU A 221 6.52 2.17 20.81
C LEU A 221 7.75 1.62 20.08
N TYR A 222 7.76 1.60 18.75
CA TYR A 222 8.91 1.17 17.95
C TYR A 222 10.14 2.03 18.26
N VAL A 223 9.99 3.36 18.24
CA VAL A 223 11.08 4.29 18.57
C VAL A 223 11.56 4.08 20.01
N TYR A 224 10.64 3.91 20.95
CA TYR A 224 10.98 3.64 22.35
C TYR A 224 11.77 2.35 22.52
N LEU A 225 11.36 1.24 21.90
CA LEU A 225 12.04 -0.05 22.01
C LEU A 225 13.41 -0.06 21.33
N GLU A 226 13.55 0.61 20.19
CA GLU A 226 14.79 0.66 19.42
C GLU A 226 15.85 1.58 20.04
N LEU A 227 15.45 2.68 20.67
CA LEU A 227 16.36 3.64 21.30
C LEU A 227 16.49 3.44 22.81
N GLY A 228 15.51 2.82 23.44
CA GLY A 228 15.47 2.54 24.88
C GLY A 228 16.23 1.27 25.29
N ARG A 229 16.60 0.43 24.31
CA ARG A 229 17.60 -0.64 24.51
C ARG A 229 18.98 0.00 24.70
N LYS A 230 19.32 0.33 25.95
CA LYS A 230 20.69 0.48 26.43
C LYS A 230 21.26 -0.88 26.79
#